data_AF-A0AAD5NPR6-F1
#
_entry.id   AF-A0AAD5NPR6-F1
#
_cell.length_a   1.000
_cell.length_b   1.000
_cell.length_c   1.000
_cell.angle_alpha   90.00
_cell.angle_beta   90.00
_cell.angle_gamma   90.00
#
_symmetry.space_group_name_H-M   'P 1'
#
loop_
_entity.id
_entity.type
_entity.pdbx_description
1 polymer ?
#
loop_
_entity_poly.entity_id
_entity_poly.type
_entity_poly.pdbx_seq_one_letter_code
_entity_poly.pdbx_strand_id
1 'polypeptide(L)'
;MKRFFKPIEKDGSAKKPALLPSKKETENEEENKKKREPLKFLTWNANSLLLRVKNNWPDFSNFVTSFDPDVIAIQEVRMPAAGSKGAPKNPGELKDDTGPSREEKRTLLRALSSPPFGDFQIWWSLADSKYAGTALLVKKCLQPKKVSFSLDKSASKHEPDGRVILAEFETFRLLNTYSPNNGWKEEENAFQRRRKWDKRILEFVMQCSEKPLIWCGDLNVSHEEIDVSHPDFFSAAKLNGYIPPNKEDCGQPGFTLAERKRFGALLKEGRLLDAYRFLHKEKDMDCGFSWSGNPIGKYRGKRMRIDYFVVSEELKDRIAACEMRGRGIELEGFYGSDHCPVSFELSPHATPDSNQGCEASKGSAIIITSTAPCHLDCGQPGFTLVERKRFGALLKEGRLLDAYRFLHKEKDMVVASHGLEIPLIGN
;
A
#
# COMPACT_ATOMS: atom_id res chain seq x y z
N MET A 1 27.11 38.30 69.12
CA MET A 1 28.28 37.57 68.57
C MET A 1 28.64 38.19 67.21
N LYS A 2 29.93 38.52 67.05
CA LYS A 2 30.75 38.70 65.82
C LYS A 2 30.08 39.32 64.56
N ARG A 3 30.37 40.56 64.14
CA ARG A 3 31.62 41.24 63.66
C ARG A 3 31.93 41.07 62.15
N PHE A 4 32.02 42.24 61.49
CA PHE A 4 32.82 42.67 60.31
C PHE A 4 32.48 42.07 58.93
N PHE A 5 32.42 42.86 57.83
CA PHE A 5 33.48 43.75 57.33
C PHE A 5 33.02 45.07 56.65
N LYS A 6 33.89 46.09 56.75
CA LYS A 6 33.90 47.34 55.97
C LYS A 6 34.68 47.16 54.65
N PRO A 7 34.42 47.97 53.62
CA PRO A 7 35.18 47.99 52.36
C PRO A 7 36.40 48.93 52.41
N ILE A 8 37.48 48.59 51.69
CA ILE A 8 38.60 49.49 51.37
C ILE A 8 38.95 49.30 49.88
N GLU A 9 39.13 50.42 49.19
CA GLU A 9 39.46 50.58 47.76
C GLU A 9 40.91 50.19 47.41
N LYS A 10 41.17 49.91 46.12
CA LYS A 10 42.41 50.32 45.45
C LYS A 10 42.34 50.30 43.91
N ASP A 11 42.87 51.38 43.36
CA ASP A 11 43.35 51.70 42.01
C ASP A 11 43.64 50.57 40.99
N GLY A 12 43.23 50.83 39.75
CA GLY A 12 44.17 51.14 38.66
C GLY A 12 45.02 50.03 38.00
N SER A 13 44.74 49.82 36.70
CA SER A 13 45.66 49.44 35.61
C SER A 13 46.24 48.01 35.53
N ALA A 14 45.82 47.25 34.51
CA ALA A 14 46.65 46.91 33.33
C ALA A 14 46.13 45.67 32.54
N LYS A 15 45.80 45.92 31.27
CA LYS A 15 45.85 45.06 30.06
C LYS A 15 45.70 43.52 30.21
N LYS A 16 44.61 42.98 29.65
CA LYS A 16 44.54 41.60 29.10
C LYS A 16 44.61 41.65 27.57
N PRO A 17 45.33 40.74 26.89
CA PRO A 17 45.53 40.77 25.44
C PRO A 17 44.31 40.24 24.69
N ALA A 18 44.07 40.80 23.50
CA ALA A 18 43.09 40.32 22.54
C ALA A 18 43.47 38.93 22.00
N LEU A 19 42.53 38.00 22.01
CA LEU A 19 42.61 36.72 21.32
C LEU A 19 41.89 36.85 19.97
N LEU A 20 42.64 36.63 18.90
CA LEU A 20 42.19 36.53 17.51
C LEU A 20 41.28 35.30 17.31
N PRO A 21 40.34 35.32 16.34
CA PRO A 21 39.43 34.22 16.10
C PRO A 21 40.14 33.08 15.33
N SER A 22 40.24 31.90 15.94
CA SER A 22 40.72 30.70 15.25
C SER A 22 39.59 30.09 14.41
N LYS A 23 39.81 30.18 13.10
CA LYS A 23 39.22 29.46 11.97
C LYS A 23 38.18 28.36 12.26
N LYS A 24 37.00 28.58 11.66
CA LYS A 24 36.11 27.56 11.11
C LYS A 24 36.90 26.62 10.20
N GLU A 25 36.93 25.34 10.51
CA GLU A 25 37.24 24.25 9.58
C GLU A 25 36.87 22.93 10.28
N THR A 26 35.57 22.59 10.28
CA THR A 26 34.98 21.23 10.34
C THR A 26 33.45 21.39 10.35
N GLU A 27 32.88 21.86 9.24
CA GLU A 27 31.42 21.81 8.99
C GLU A 27 31.07 21.11 7.66
N ASN A 28 32.05 20.46 6.99
CA ASN A 28 31.87 19.93 5.64
C ASN A 28 31.96 18.40 5.52
N GLU A 29 31.59 17.63 6.55
CA GLU A 29 31.47 16.16 6.45
C GLU A 29 30.04 15.61 6.64
N GLU A 30 29.03 16.45 6.89
CA GLU A 30 27.63 16.00 6.96
C GLU A 30 26.82 16.19 5.66
N GLU A 31 27.34 16.91 4.66
CA GLU A 31 26.67 17.19 3.39
C GLU A 31 27.03 16.18 2.27
N ASN A 32 26.79 14.88 2.47
CA ASN A 32 26.52 14.00 1.30
C ASN A 32 25.92 12.61 1.60
N LYS A 33 25.25 12.41 2.73
CA LYS A 33 24.31 11.28 2.81
C LYS A 33 23.08 11.65 1.99
N LYS A 34 23.07 11.30 0.70
CA LYS A 34 21.83 11.27 -0.10
C LYS A 34 20.76 10.61 0.77
N LYS A 35 19.76 11.39 1.18
CA LYS A 35 18.66 10.87 1.99
C LYS A 35 18.02 9.75 1.18
N ARG A 36 18.10 8.53 1.71
CA ARG A 36 17.47 7.36 1.11
C ARG A 36 15.97 7.65 1.03
N GLU A 37 15.37 7.33 -0.10
CA GLU A 37 13.93 7.43 -0.29
C GLU A 37 13.23 6.08 -0.09
N PRO A 38 11.94 6.07 0.28
CA PRO A 38 11.18 4.84 0.35
C PRO A 38 11.09 4.13 -1.00
N LEU A 39 11.25 2.80 -0.98
CA LEU A 39 11.08 1.94 -2.15
C LEU A 39 10.02 0.87 -1.93
N LYS A 40 9.75 0.48 -0.67
CA LYS A 40 8.75 -0.53 -0.33
C LYS A 40 7.58 0.08 0.41
N PHE A 41 6.39 -0.10 -0.13
CA PHE A 41 5.16 0.48 0.38
C PHE A 41 4.15 -0.61 0.70
N LEU A 42 3.37 -0.39 1.74
CA LEU A 42 2.25 -1.23 2.12
C LEU A 42 1.04 -0.33 2.35
N THR A 43 -0.13 -0.73 1.86
CA THR A 43 -1.40 -0.08 2.20
C THR A 43 -2.40 -1.12 2.70
N TRP A 44 -3.20 -0.79 3.70
CA TRP A 44 -4.16 -1.72 4.29
C TRP A 44 -5.34 -1.02 4.95
N ASN A 45 -6.56 -1.28 4.47
CA ASN A 45 -7.77 -0.99 5.23
C ASN A 45 -7.90 -2.01 6.37
N ALA A 46 -7.71 -1.56 7.61
CA ALA A 46 -7.66 -2.43 8.78
C ALA A 46 -9.06 -2.80 9.32
N ASN A 47 -10.13 -2.12 8.87
CA ASN A 47 -11.48 -2.23 9.41
C ASN A 47 -11.46 -2.29 10.95
N SER A 48 -11.01 -1.17 11.54
CA SER A 48 -10.57 -0.99 12.94
C SER A 48 -9.19 -1.55 13.26
N LEU A 49 -8.18 -0.66 13.25
CA LEU A 49 -6.81 -0.99 13.64
C LEU A 49 -6.70 -1.52 15.08
N LEU A 50 -7.47 -0.96 16.01
CA LEU A 50 -7.48 -1.44 17.40
C LEU A 50 -7.96 -2.89 17.51
N LEU A 51 -8.97 -3.27 16.73
CA LEU A 51 -9.47 -4.64 16.71
C LEU A 51 -8.42 -5.60 16.15
N ARG A 52 -7.69 -5.19 15.10
CA ARG A 52 -6.56 -5.96 14.56
C ARG A 52 -5.44 -6.13 15.57
N VAL A 53 -5.08 -5.07 16.29
CA VAL A 53 -4.08 -5.11 17.36
C VAL A 53 -4.45 -6.12 18.46
N LYS A 54 -5.74 -6.24 18.80
CA LYS A 54 -6.18 -7.15 19.85
C LYS A 54 -6.20 -8.61 19.42
N ASN A 55 -6.54 -8.89 18.16
CA ASN A 55 -6.93 -10.24 17.74
C ASN A 55 -6.00 -10.87 16.70
N ASN A 56 -5.25 -10.07 15.93
CA ASN A 56 -4.54 -10.53 14.72
C ASN A 56 -3.12 -9.94 14.61
N TRP A 57 -2.65 -9.23 15.64
CA TRP A 57 -1.39 -8.49 15.57
C TRP A 57 -0.15 -9.35 15.30
N PRO A 58 0.02 -10.55 15.89
CA PRO A 58 1.21 -11.36 15.64
C PRO A 58 1.39 -11.71 14.16
N ASP A 59 0.31 -12.13 13.48
CA ASP A 59 0.37 -12.52 12.07
C ASP A 59 0.72 -11.32 11.18
N PHE A 60 0.08 -10.17 11.42
CA PHE A 60 0.39 -8.94 10.68
C PHE A 60 1.81 -8.44 10.97
N SER A 61 2.26 -8.53 12.23
CA SER A 61 3.62 -8.15 12.63
C SER A 61 4.67 -9.02 11.95
N ASN A 62 4.44 -10.34 11.88
CA ASN A 62 5.33 -11.27 11.19
C ASN A 62 5.42 -10.94 9.69
N PHE A 63 4.29 -10.62 9.06
CA PHE A 63 4.28 -10.18 7.68
C PHE A 63 5.06 -8.87 7.48
N VAL A 64 4.84 -7.86 8.33
CA VAL A 64 5.59 -6.59 8.26
C VAL A 64 7.09 -6.81 8.46
N THR A 65 7.49 -7.67 9.40
CA THR A 65 8.90 -8.04 9.60
C THR A 65 9.49 -8.72 8.36
N SER A 66 8.75 -9.63 7.72
CA SER A 66 9.22 -10.35 6.53
C SER A 66 9.27 -9.47 5.28
N PHE A 67 8.27 -8.61 5.08
CA PHE A 67 8.20 -7.74 3.90
C PHE A 67 9.13 -6.52 4.03
N ASP A 68 9.34 -6.05 5.27
CA ASP A 68 10.15 -4.90 5.63
C ASP A 68 9.78 -3.60 4.87
N PRO A 69 8.51 -3.15 4.94
CA PRO A 69 8.06 -1.95 4.24
C PRO A 69 8.76 -0.69 4.79
N ASP A 70 9.07 0.25 3.91
CA ASP A 70 9.56 1.57 4.29
C ASP A 70 8.42 2.49 4.76
N VAL A 71 7.23 2.30 4.17
CA VAL A 71 6.01 3.06 4.48
C VAL A 71 4.81 2.12 4.59
N ILE A 72 3.98 2.33 5.61
CA ILE A 72 2.70 1.64 5.80
C ILE A 72 1.57 2.68 5.89
N ALA A 73 0.64 2.63 4.95
CA ALA A 73 -0.59 3.42 4.95
C ALA A 73 -1.74 2.56 5.50
N ILE A 74 -2.45 3.08 6.51
CA ILE A 74 -3.60 2.38 7.11
C ILE A 74 -4.86 3.23 6.92
N GLN A 75 -5.93 2.58 6.47
CA GLN A 75 -7.27 3.14 6.40
C GLN A 75 -8.18 2.49 7.44
N GLU A 76 -9.28 3.18 7.75
CA GLU A 76 -10.24 2.77 8.79
C GLU A 76 -9.58 2.42 10.12
N VAL A 77 -8.74 3.34 10.60
CA VAL A 77 -8.18 3.26 11.96
C VAL A 77 -9.31 3.14 12.99
N ARG A 78 -10.43 3.84 12.76
CA ARG A 78 -11.64 3.86 13.59
C ARG A 78 -11.36 4.22 15.06
N MET A 79 -10.40 5.11 15.26
CA MET A 79 -10.12 5.76 16.52
C MET A 79 -10.53 7.24 16.43
N PRO A 80 -11.22 7.79 17.44
CA PRO A 80 -11.67 9.16 17.39
C PRO A 80 -10.53 10.13 17.73
N ALA A 81 -10.60 11.33 17.16
CA ALA A 81 -9.71 12.44 17.44
C ALA A 81 -9.78 12.90 18.91
N ALA A 82 -8.64 13.35 19.45
CA ALA A 82 -8.53 13.84 20.81
C ALA A 82 -9.29 15.15 21.03
N GLY A 83 -9.68 15.39 22.29
CA GLY A 83 -10.39 16.58 22.73
C GLY A 83 -11.71 16.28 23.41
N SER A 84 -12.07 17.12 24.38
CA SER A 84 -13.28 16.99 25.20
C SER A 84 -14.57 17.16 24.39
N LYS A 85 -15.69 16.62 24.90
CA LYS A 85 -17.02 16.79 24.27
C LYS A 85 -17.36 18.27 24.11
N GLY A 86 -17.74 18.70 22.90
CA GLY A 86 -18.10 20.08 22.58
C GLY A 86 -16.92 21.04 22.33
N ALA A 87 -15.68 20.60 22.50
CA ALA A 87 -14.48 21.38 22.18
C ALA A 87 -13.94 21.02 20.78
N PRO A 88 -13.16 21.92 20.13
CA PRO A 88 -12.41 21.60 18.93
C PRO A 88 -11.56 20.34 19.13
N LYS A 89 -11.58 19.43 18.16
CA LYS A 89 -10.79 18.20 18.21
C LYS A 89 -9.38 18.43 17.68
N ASN A 90 -8.44 17.59 18.11
CA ASN A 90 -7.11 17.43 17.53
C ASN A 90 -7.06 16.13 16.71
N PRO A 91 -7.24 16.20 15.38
CA PRO A 91 -7.25 15.02 14.49
C PRO A 91 -5.90 14.31 14.38
N GLY A 92 -4.82 14.93 14.81
CA GLY A 92 -3.47 14.34 14.85
C GLY A 92 -3.22 13.45 16.07
N GLU A 93 -4.16 13.41 17.02
CA GLU A 93 -3.99 12.69 18.27
C GLU A 93 -5.18 11.78 18.58
N LEU A 94 -4.87 10.59 19.12
CA LEU A 94 -5.87 9.63 19.59
C LEU A 94 -6.53 10.12 20.87
N LYS A 95 -7.87 10.06 20.92
CA LYS A 95 -8.68 10.39 22.10
C LYS A 95 -8.29 9.61 23.35
N ASP A 96 -8.27 10.31 24.47
CA ASP A 96 -7.83 9.82 25.79
C ASP A 96 -8.49 10.55 26.98
N ASP A 97 -9.63 11.22 26.75
CA ASP A 97 -10.35 12.00 27.75
C ASP A 97 -11.16 11.15 28.74
N THR A 98 -11.48 9.90 28.39
CA THR A 98 -12.18 8.93 29.26
C THR A 98 -11.30 7.73 29.61
N GLY A 99 -11.63 7.03 30.71
CA GLY A 99 -10.96 5.78 31.10
C GLY A 99 -10.87 4.74 29.96
N PRO A 100 -11.99 4.40 29.29
CA PRO A 100 -11.98 3.49 28.15
C PRO A 100 -11.08 3.98 27.00
N SER A 101 -11.19 5.25 26.59
CA SER A 101 -10.35 5.77 25.49
C SER A 101 -8.86 5.78 25.82
N ARG A 102 -8.48 5.99 27.09
CA ARG A 102 -7.09 5.89 27.54
C ARG A 102 -6.55 4.47 27.38
N GLU A 103 -7.35 3.47 27.73
CA GLU A 103 -6.93 2.07 27.64
C GLU A 103 -6.83 1.60 26.18
N GLU A 104 -7.78 2.02 25.33
CA GLU A 104 -7.72 1.78 23.90
C GLU A 104 -6.47 2.41 23.26
N LYS A 105 -6.20 3.70 23.53
CA LYS A 105 -4.99 4.39 23.07
C LYS A 105 -3.73 3.68 23.56
N ARG A 106 -3.67 3.30 24.84
CA ARG A 106 -2.52 2.59 25.43
C ARG A 106 -2.27 1.25 24.75
N THR A 107 -3.31 0.46 24.50
CA THR A 107 -3.22 -0.82 23.81
C THR A 107 -2.61 -0.64 22.41
N LEU A 108 -3.16 0.32 21.64
CA LEU A 108 -2.71 0.60 20.30
C LEU A 108 -1.25 1.09 20.27
N LEU A 109 -0.90 2.06 21.11
CA LEU A 109 0.45 2.64 21.14
C LEU A 109 1.50 1.64 21.64
N ARG A 110 1.16 0.75 22.60
CA ARG A 110 2.08 -0.32 23.02
C ARG A 110 2.43 -1.24 21.86
N ALA A 111 1.43 -1.66 21.08
CA ALA A 111 1.64 -2.52 19.91
C ALA A 111 2.52 -1.82 18.85
N LEU A 112 2.24 -0.55 18.57
CA LEU A 112 2.98 0.26 17.59
C LEU A 112 4.38 0.71 18.06
N SER A 113 4.66 0.66 19.36
CA SER A 113 6.00 0.95 19.91
C SER A 113 6.89 -0.29 19.97
N SER A 114 6.34 -1.47 19.72
CA SER A 114 7.06 -2.75 19.74
C SER A 114 7.59 -3.07 18.33
N PRO A 115 8.69 -3.84 18.19
CA PRO A 115 9.14 -4.31 16.87
C PRO A 115 8.04 -5.07 16.11
N PRO A 116 7.97 -4.93 14.77
CA PRO A 116 8.83 -4.11 13.91
C PRO A 116 8.44 -2.61 13.86
N PHE A 117 7.36 -2.20 14.52
CA PHE A 117 6.76 -0.87 14.37
C PHE A 117 7.48 0.25 15.15
N GLY A 118 8.27 -0.11 16.17
CA GLY A 118 9.02 0.87 16.98
C GLY A 118 9.98 1.77 16.20
N ASP A 119 10.39 1.37 14.99
CA ASP A 119 11.25 2.14 14.09
C ASP A 119 10.50 3.08 13.15
N PHE A 120 9.17 3.15 13.24
CA PHE A 120 8.34 4.04 12.44
C PHE A 120 7.98 5.31 13.21
N GLN A 121 7.91 6.42 12.48
CA GLN A 121 7.17 7.61 12.88
C GLN A 121 5.76 7.50 12.34
N ILE A 122 4.78 7.92 13.14
CA ILE A 122 3.36 7.74 12.84
C ILE A 122 2.66 9.10 12.78
N TRP A 123 1.91 9.32 11.71
CA TRP A 123 0.99 10.43 11.55
C TRP A 123 -0.44 9.92 11.53
N TRP A 124 -1.33 10.64 12.21
CA TRP A 124 -2.75 10.33 12.28
C TRP A 124 -3.55 11.40 11.58
N SER A 125 -4.62 11.00 10.90
CA SER A 125 -5.65 11.92 10.43
C SER A 125 -6.98 11.30 10.82
N LEU A 126 -7.56 11.76 11.92
CA LEU A 126 -8.69 11.10 12.59
C LEU A 126 -9.98 11.92 12.47
N ALA A 127 -11.12 11.22 12.46
CA ALA A 127 -12.42 11.85 12.54
C ALA A 127 -12.86 12.03 14.00
N ASP A 128 -13.91 12.83 14.22
CA ASP A 128 -14.55 12.98 15.53
C ASP A 128 -15.20 11.68 16.04
N SER A 129 -15.51 10.76 15.12
CA SER A 129 -16.16 9.48 15.36
C SER A 129 -15.26 8.28 15.03
N LYS A 130 -15.67 7.08 15.46
CA LYS A 130 -14.98 5.81 15.18
C LYS A 130 -15.32 5.21 13.80
N TYR A 131 -15.59 6.02 12.78
CA TYR A 131 -16.03 5.51 11.47
C TYR A 131 -14.95 5.50 10.39
N ALA A 132 -14.02 6.45 10.42
CA ALA A 132 -13.01 6.62 9.38
C ALA A 132 -11.61 6.69 10.02
N GLY A 133 -10.85 7.73 9.65
CA GLY A 133 -9.49 7.94 10.11
C GLY A 133 -8.47 7.09 9.36
N THR A 134 -7.31 7.70 9.15
CA THR A 134 -6.16 7.11 8.46
C THR A 134 -4.90 7.28 9.31
N ALA A 135 -3.93 6.41 9.07
CA ALA A 135 -2.58 6.54 9.63
C ALA A 135 -1.55 6.37 8.54
N LEU A 136 -0.40 7.02 8.71
CA LEU A 136 0.78 6.80 7.88
C LEU A 136 1.95 6.52 8.80
N LEU A 137 2.61 5.38 8.60
CA LEU A 137 3.82 4.99 9.29
C LEU A 137 4.96 5.09 8.29
N VAL A 138 6.01 5.84 8.61
CA VAL A 138 7.23 5.93 7.78
C VAL A 138 8.42 5.58 8.66
N LYS A 139 9.33 4.73 8.18
CA LYS A 139 10.58 4.43 8.93
C LYS A 139 11.29 5.73 9.30
N LYS A 140 11.74 5.85 10.54
CA LYS A 140 12.35 7.08 11.09
C LYS A 140 13.56 7.57 10.31
N CYS A 141 14.26 6.68 9.59
CA CYS A 141 15.39 7.00 8.73
C CYS A 141 15.02 7.57 7.34
N LEU A 142 13.73 7.58 6.98
CA LEU A 142 13.21 8.00 5.67
C LEU A 142 12.21 9.16 5.82
N GLN A 143 12.60 10.24 6.48
CA GLN A 143 11.66 11.31 6.83
C GLN A 143 11.12 12.08 5.62
N PRO A 144 9.80 12.28 5.50
CA PRO A 144 9.22 13.17 4.50
C PRO A 144 9.62 14.63 4.78
N LYS A 145 9.69 15.46 3.73
CA LYS A 145 9.90 16.91 3.83
C LYS A 145 8.74 17.63 4.49
N LYS A 146 7.52 17.17 4.18
CA LYS A 146 6.27 17.76 4.67
C LYS A 146 5.20 16.67 4.74
N VAL A 147 4.34 16.77 5.76
CA VAL A 147 3.10 15.99 5.84
C VAL A 147 1.93 16.96 5.97
N SER A 148 0.89 16.77 5.16
CA SER A 148 -0.37 17.50 5.22
C SER A 148 -1.57 16.56 5.23
N PHE A 149 -2.73 17.08 5.63
CA PHE A 149 -3.90 16.27 5.96
C PHE A 149 -5.16 16.72 5.20
N SER A 150 -4.95 17.46 4.11
CA SER A 150 -5.96 17.96 3.20
C SER A 150 -5.45 17.92 1.77
N LEU A 151 -6.39 17.79 0.83
CA LEU A 151 -6.14 17.94 -0.60
C LEU A 151 -5.99 19.42 -0.99
N ASP A 152 -6.50 20.34 -0.17
CA ASP A 152 -6.28 21.77 -0.38
C ASP A 152 -4.90 22.16 0.17
N LYS A 153 -3.99 22.52 -0.73
CA LYS A 153 -2.61 22.90 -0.38
C LYS A 153 -2.53 24.13 0.53
N SER A 154 -3.56 24.98 0.52
CA SER A 154 -3.66 26.19 1.34
C SER A 154 -4.28 25.92 2.72
N ALA A 155 -4.95 24.78 2.89
CA ALA A 155 -5.55 24.39 4.15
C ALA A 155 -4.48 23.91 5.14
N SER A 156 -4.40 24.58 6.29
CA SER A 156 -3.55 24.15 7.42
C SER A 156 -4.24 23.12 8.32
N LYS A 157 -5.50 22.78 8.03
CA LYS A 157 -6.34 21.92 8.87
C LYS A 157 -6.51 20.53 8.26
N HIS A 158 -6.70 19.54 9.11
CA HIS A 158 -7.12 18.21 8.68
C HIS A 158 -8.51 18.26 8.04
N GLU A 159 -8.73 17.40 7.06
CA GLU A 159 -10.09 17.09 6.62
C GLU A 159 -10.90 16.48 7.79
N PRO A 160 -12.15 16.91 8.01
CA PRO A 160 -12.96 16.47 9.14
C PRO A 160 -13.14 14.94 9.26
N ASP A 161 -13.14 14.23 8.14
CA ASP A 161 -13.33 12.77 8.11
C ASP A 161 -12.02 11.98 8.31
N GLY A 162 -10.86 12.63 8.40
CA GLY A 162 -9.58 11.96 8.55
C GLY A 162 -9.19 11.05 7.37
N ARG A 163 -9.68 11.36 6.16
CA ARG A 163 -9.56 10.50 4.98
C ARG A 163 -8.30 10.73 4.14
N VAL A 164 -7.44 11.67 4.53
CA VAL A 164 -6.30 12.14 3.72
C VAL A 164 -5.06 12.29 4.59
N ILE A 165 -3.96 11.70 4.12
CA ILE A 165 -2.60 12.05 4.53
C ILE A 165 -1.76 12.16 3.25
N LEU A 166 -1.11 13.31 3.05
CA LEU A 166 -0.18 13.56 1.96
C LEU A 166 1.21 13.76 2.55
N ALA A 167 2.15 12.89 2.19
CA ALA A 167 3.56 13.00 2.56
C ALA A 167 4.39 13.37 1.32
N GLU A 168 5.20 14.42 1.43
CA GLU A 168 6.09 14.86 0.37
C GLU A 168 7.52 14.37 0.63
N PHE A 169 8.08 13.58 -0.28
CA PHE A 169 9.48 13.15 -0.29
C PHE A 169 10.30 14.00 -1.28
N GLU A 170 11.57 13.65 -1.47
CA GLU A 170 12.47 14.40 -2.36
C GLU A 170 11.96 14.34 -3.79
N THR A 171 11.73 13.13 -4.31
CA THR A 171 11.42 12.87 -5.72
C THR A 171 9.95 12.56 -6.00
N PHE A 172 9.15 12.22 -4.99
CA PHE A 172 7.72 11.92 -5.17
C PHE A 172 6.85 12.41 -4.00
N ARG A 173 5.53 12.43 -4.21
CA ARG A 173 4.52 12.59 -3.16
C ARG A 173 3.81 11.26 -2.94
N LEU A 174 3.55 10.91 -1.69
CA LEU A 174 2.71 9.78 -1.31
C LEU A 174 1.39 10.30 -0.75
N LEU A 175 0.30 9.97 -1.42
CA LEU A 175 -1.06 10.26 -0.98
C LEU A 175 -1.71 8.99 -0.45
N ASN A 176 -2.02 8.95 0.85
CA ASN A 176 -2.87 7.94 1.46
C ASN A 176 -4.30 8.47 1.52
N THR A 177 -5.26 7.73 0.96
CA THR A 177 -6.68 8.06 1.11
C THR A 177 -7.55 6.90 1.54
N TYR A 178 -8.63 7.25 2.23
CA TYR A 178 -9.82 6.40 2.39
C TYR A 178 -11.01 7.06 1.70
N SER A 179 -11.30 6.64 0.47
CA SER A 179 -12.41 7.22 -0.31
C SER A 179 -13.76 6.89 0.33
N PRO A 180 -14.72 7.82 0.35
CA PRO A 180 -16.05 7.54 0.87
C PRO A 180 -16.74 6.47 0.02
N ASN A 181 -17.29 5.43 0.66
CA ASN A 181 -18.15 4.49 -0.04
C ASN A 181 -19.40 5.23 -0.56
N ASN A 182 -19.83 4.87 -1.78
CA ASN A 182 -20.98 5.49 -2.44
C ASN A 182 -22.30 5.18 -1.71
N GLY A 183 -22.35 4.12 -0.90
CA GLY A 183 -23.57 3.67 -0.24
C GLY A 183 -24.59 3.12 -1.24
N TRP A 184 -25.72 2.62 -0.73
CA TRP A 184 -26.77 2.01 -1.58
C TRP A 184 -27.91 2.96 -1.93
N LYS A 185 -28.04 4.07 -1.19
CA LYS A 185 -29.14 5.01 -1.29
C LYS A 185 -28.61 6.44 -1.29
N GLU A 186 -29.38 7.35 -1.90
CA GLU A 186 -29.10 8.79 -1.81
C GLU A 186 -29.48 9.39 -0.44
N GLU A 187 -30.18 8.62 0.43
CA GLU A 187 -30.34 8.99 1.84
C GLU A 187 -28.95 9.34 2.43
N GLU A 188 -28.85 10.49 3.10
CA GLU A 188 -27.59 11.06 3.62
C GLU A 188 -26.60 11.61 2.58
N ASN A 189 -27.07 11.96 1.37
CA ASN A 189 -26.26 12.59 0.31
C ASN A 189 -25.02 11.76 -0.08
N ALA A 190 -25.10 10.42 0.02
CA ALA A 190 -23.95 9.55 -0.15
C ALA A 190 -23.35 9.62 -1.57
N PHE A 191 -24.19 9.62 -2.61
CA PHE A 191 -23.73 9.73 -3.99
C PHE A 191 -23.14 11.11 -4.28
N GLN A 192 -23.80 12.18 -3.82
CA GLN A 192 -23.27 13.54 -3.96
C GLN A 192 -21.92 13.71 -3.25
N ARG A 193 -21.78 13.17 -2.03
CA ARG A 193 -20.53 13.18 -1.26
C ARG A 193 -19.42 12.45 -2.01
N ARG A 194 -19.70 11.27 -2.58
CA ARG A 194 -18.73 10.53 -3.39
C ARG A 194 -18.35 11.29 -4.67
N ARG A 195 -19.30 11.83 -5.42
CA ARG A 195 -19.01 12.63 -6.63
C ARG A 195 -18.16 13.86 -6.31
N LYS A 196 -18.46 14.58 -5.22
CA LYS A 196 -17.67 15.73 -4.77
C LYS A 196 -16.25 15.30 -4.38
N TRP A 197 -16.10 14.15 -3.73
CA TRP A 197 -14.79 13.58 -3.42
C TRP A 197 -13.98 13.27 -4.69
N ASP A 198 -14.56 12.53 -5.63
CA ASP A 198 -13.88 12.15 -6.88
C ASP A 198 -13.42 13.39 -7.66
N LYS A 199 -14.27 14.43 -7.72
CA LYS A 199 -13.93 15.72 -8.34
C LYS A 199 -12.74 16.40 -7.64
N ARG A 200 -12.72 16.43 -6.30
CA ARG A 200 -11.60 17.02 -5.54
C ARG A 200 -10.30 16.27 -5.74
N ILE A 201 -10.33 14.94 -5.84
CA ILE A 201 -9.13 14.15 -6.13
C ILE A 201 -8.63 14.46 -7.54
N LEU A 202 -9.52 14.50 -8.54
CA LEU A 202 -9.14 14.87 -9.91
C LEU A 202 -8.48 16.25 -9.94
N GLU A 203 -9.09 17.27 -9.34
CA GLU A 203 -8.52 18.61 -9.22
C GLU A 203 -7.14 18.59 -8.55
N PHE A 204 -6.98 17.83 -7.46
CA PHE A 204 -5.70 17.68 -6.76
C PHE A 204 -4.63 17.03 -7.65
N VAL A 205 -4.95 15.93 -8.31
CA VAL A 205 -4.02 15.18 -9.18
C VAL A 205 -3.57 16.07 -10.34
N MET A 206 -4.50 16.78 -10.98
CA MET A 206 -4.19 17.71 -12.07
C MET A 206 -3.26 18.86 -11.62
N GLN A 207 -3.31 19.25 -10.35
CA GLN A 207 -2.43 20.27 -9.76
C GLN A 207 -1.12 19.70 -9.18
N CYS A 208 -0.88 18.39 -9.26
CA CYS A 208 0.31 17.74 -8.71
C CYS A 208 1.41 17.45 -9.75
N SER A 209 1.29 18.00 -10.96
CA SER A 209 2.20 17.73 -12.10
C SER A 209 3.69 18.04 -11.87
N GLU A 210 4.05 18.84 -10.87
CA GLU A 210 5.46 19.19 -10.59
C GLU A 210 6.28 18.05 -9.99
N LYS A 211 5.64 17.05 -9.38
CA LYS A 211 6.32 15.95 -8.69
C LYS A 211 5.50 14.67 -8.81
N PRO A 212 6.11 13.54 -9.21
CA PRO A 212 5.42 12.26 -9.33
C PRO A 212 4.59 11.91 -8.09
N LEU A 213 3.41 11.33 -8.30
CA LEU A 213 2.49 10.91 -7.27
C LEU A 213 2.46 9.38 -7.16
N ILE A 214 2.52 8.90 -5.92
CA ILE A 214 2.10 7.55 -5.52
C ILE A 214 0.84 7.74 -4.68
N TRP A 215 -0.31 7.31 -5.17
CA TRP A 215 -1.60 7.38 -4.50
C TRP A 215 -2.05 5.99 -4.09
N CYS A 216 -2.30 5.79 -2.80
CA CYS A 216 -2.64 4.49 -2.24
C CYS A 216 -3.79 4.52 -1.24
N GLY A 217 -4.35 3.35 -0.96
CA GLY A 217 -5.42 3.13 0.01
C GLY A 217 -6.65 2.48 -0.58
N ASP A 218 -7.69 2.42 0.24
CA ASP A 218 -9.02 1.98 -0.16
C ASP A 218 -9.71 3.12 -0.94
N LEU A 219 -9.83 2.92 -2.26
CA LEU A 219 -10.43 3.86 -3.18
C LEU A 219 -11.93 3.59 -3.41
N ASN A 220 -12.48 2.54 -2.78
CA ASN A 220 -13.89 2.16 -2.87
C ASN A 220 -14.40 2.15 -4.32
N VAL A 221 -13.62 1.56 -5.24
CA VAL A 221 -14.00 1.34 -6.64
C VAL A 221 -13.23 0.16 -7.20
N SER A 222 -13.89 -0.74 -7.91
CA SER A 222 -13.29 -1.74 -8.79
C SER A 222 -13.45 -1.24 -10.22
N HIS A 223 -12.34 -0.92 -10.88
CA HIS A 223 -12.35 -0.15 -12.12
C HIS A 223 -12.99 -0.91 -13.28
N GLU A 224 -12.56 -2.15 -13.49
CA GLU A 224 -12.99 -2.98 -14.62
C GLU A 224 -13.66 -4.28 -14.17
N GLU A 225 -14.35 -4.97 -15.08
CA GLU A 225 -15.03 -6.24 -14.75
C GLU A 225 -14.07 -7.32 -14.24
N ILE A 226 -12.82 -7.25 -14.68
CA ILE A 226 -11.74 -8.12 -14.21
C ILE A 226 -11.38 -7.90 -12.73
N ASP A 227 -11.76 -6.75 -12.16
CA ASP A 227 -11.48 -6.35 -10.77
C ASP A 227 -12.54 -6.84 -9.78
N VAL A 228 -13.54 -7.57 -10.26
CA VAL A 228 -14.52 -8.23 -9.42
C VAL A 228 -14.64 -9.71 -9.76
N SER A 229 -14.82 -10.54 -8.74
CA SER A 229 -14.99 -11.98 -8.93
C SER A 229 -16.21 -12.33 -9.78
N HIS A 230 -17.32 -11.61 -9.62
CA HIS A 230 -18.62 -11.90 -10.23
C HIS A 230 -19.28 -10.62 -10.76
N PRO A 231 -18.91 -10.15 -11.96
CA PRO A 231 -19.37 -8.88 -12.50
C PRO A 231 -20.91 -8.79 -12.57
N ASP A 232 -21.58 -9.81 -13.10
CA ASP A 232 -23.05 -9.81 -13.19
C ASP A 232 -23.74 -9.65 -11.83
N PHE A 233 -23.21 -10.31 -10.80
CA PHE A 233 -23.75 -10.20 -9.45
C PHE A 233 -23.61 -8.77 -8.92
N PHE A 234 -22.43 -8.17 -9.06
CA PHE A 234 -22.19 -6.83 -8.54
C PHE A 234 -22.93 -5.77 -9.34
N SER A 235 -22.99 -5.88 -10.68
CA SER A 235 -23.75 -4.95 -11.52
C SER A 235 -25.26 -5.01 -11.28
N ALA A 236 -25.81 -6.18 -10.92
CA ALA A 236 -27.24 -6.35 -10.67
C ALA A 236 -27.64 -6.20 -9.19
N ALA A 237 -26.69 -5.99 -8.28
CA ALA A 237 -26.95 -5.99 -6.85
C ALA A 237 -27.90 -4.85 -6.44
N LYS A 238 -28.80 -5.16 -5.49
CA LYS A 238 -29.75 -4.21 -4.91
C LYS A 238 -29.86 -4.40 -3.40
N LEU A 239 -30.02 -3.30 -2.66
CA LEU A 239 -30.37 -3.33 -1.24
C LEU A 239 -31.88 -3.19 -1.08
N ASN A 240 -32.54 -4.22 -0.57
CA ASN A 240 -33.98 -4.22 -0.29
C ASN A 240 -34.85 -3.78 -1.49
N GLY A 241 -34.43 -4.13 -2.71
CA GLY A 241 -35.13 -3.76 -3.94
C GLY A 241 -35.02 -2.29 -4.34
N TYR A 242 -34.25 -1.46 -3.61
CA TYR A 242 -34.03 -0.06 -3.95
C TYR A 242 -33.40 0.09 -5.34
N ILE A 243 -33.88 1.08 -6.09
CA ILE A 243 -33.37 1.45 -7.41
C ILE A 243 -33.01 2.94 -7.34
N PRO A 244 -31.71 3.28 -7.48
CA PRO A 244 -31.27 4.66 -7.58
C PRO A 244 -31.97 5.44 -8.70
N PRO A 245 -32.16 6.77 -8.55
CA PRO A 245 -32.76 7.60 -9.59
C PRO A 245 -32.01 7.53 -10.93
N ASN A 246 -30.68 7.49 -10.90
CA ASN A 246 -29.87 7.32 -12.10
C ASN A 246 -29.47 5.86 -12.29
N LYS A 247 -29.67 5.34 -13.50
CA LYS A 247 -29.31 3.95 -13.85
C LYS A 247 -27.83 3.65 -13.68
N GLU A 248 -26.96 4.64 -13.83
CA GLU A 248 -25.51 4.46 -13.68
C GLU A 248 -25.04 4.31 -12.22
N ASP A 249 -25.89 4.64 -11.24
CA ASP A 249 -25.66 4.41 -9.81
C ASP A 249 -26.19 3.03 -9.36
N CYS A 250 -26.84 2.26 -10.24
CA CYS A 250 -27.33 0.92 -9.93
C CYS A 250 -26.17 -0.08 -9.77
N GLY A 251 -26.37 -1.05 -8.88
CA GLY A 251 -25.40 -2.10 -8.58
C GLY A 251 -24.74 -1.94 -7.22
N GLN A 252 -23.73 -2.76 -6.97
CA GLN A 252 -22.92 -2.75 -5.76
C GLN A 252 -22.12 -1.44 -5.67
N PRO A 253 -22.17 -0.73 -4.53
CA PRO A 253 -21.29 0.40 -4.26
C PRO A 253 -19.82 -0.02 -4.34
N GLY A 254 -19.03 0.74 -5.09
CA GLY A 254 -17.68 0.37 -5.50
C GLY A 254 -17.63 -0.35 -6.86
N PHE A 255 -18.74 -0.65 -7.52
CA PHE A 255 -18.75 -1.22 -8.87
C PHE A 255 -19.85 -0.64 -9.78
N THR A 256 -20.46 0.48 -9.37
CA THR A 256 -21.44 1.17 -10.21
C THR A 256 -20.78 1.73 -11.47
N LEU A 257 -21.53 1.83 -12.57
CA LEU A 257 -21.00 2.38 -13.82
C LEU A 257 -20.48 3.82 -13.62
N ALA A 258 -21.16 4.61 -12.79
CA ALA A 258 -20.78 5.99 -12.51
C ALA A 258 -19.43 6.08 -11.77
N GLU A 259 -19.19 5.24 -10.75
CA GLU A 259 -17.91 5.18 -10.05
C GLU A 259 -16.77 4.76 -10.99
N ARG A 260 -16.99 3.70 -11.78
CA ARG A 260 -16.01 3.18 -12.74
C ARG A 260 -15.60 4.23 -13.77
N LYS A 261 -16.58 4.92 -14.37
CA LYS A 261 -16.32 5.98 -15.35
C LYS A 261 -15.52 7.14 -14.76
N ARG A 262 -15.87 7.59 -13.54
CA ARG A 262 -15.14 8.69 -12.88
C ARG A 262 -13.72 8.29 -12.52
N PHE A 263 -13.51 7.06 -12.04
CA PHE A 263 -12.17 6.56 -11.74
C PHE A 263 -11.32 6.42 -13.02
N GLY A 264 -11.88 5.89 -14.10
CA GLY A 264 -11.19 5.82 -15.39
C GLY A 264 -10.83 7.19 -15.98
N ALA A 265 -11.74 8.17 -15.88
CA ALA A 265 -11.46 9.55 -16.26
C ALA A 265 -10.33 10.15 -15.42
N LEU A 266 -10.34 9.92 -14.11
CA LEU A 266 -9.30 10.37 -13.18
C LEU A 266 -7.93 9.79 -13.55
N LEU A 267 -7.83 8.47 -13.80
CA LEU A 267 -6.58 7.84 -14.22
C LEU A 267 -6.05 8.45 -15.53
N LYS A 268 -6.94 8.63 -16.51
CA LYS A 268 -6.59 9.17 -17.82
C LYS A 268 -6.15 10.63 -17.75
N GLU A 269 -6.95 11.50 -17.15
CA GLU A 269 -6.69 12.93 -17.07
C GLU A 269 -5.45 13.21 -16.20
N GLY A 270 -5.32 12.51 -15.08
CA GLY A 270 -4.19 12.62 -14.17
C GLY A 270 -2.90 11.97 -14.65
N ARG A 271 -2.90 11.30 -15.82
CA ARG A 271 -1.75 10.52 -16.33
C ARG A 271 -1.21 9.55 -15.29
N LEU A 272 -2.13 8.77 -14.74
CA LEU A 272 -1.88 7.80 -13.69
C LEU A 272 -2.07 6.37 -14.19
N LEU A 273 -1.27 5.47 -13.64
CA LEU A 273 -1.30 4.04 -13.89
C LEU A 273 -1.74 3.31 -12.62
N ASP A 274 -2.66 2.36 -12.77
CA ASP A 274 -2.90 1.35 -11.75
C ASP A 274 -1.71 0.37 -11.75
N ALA A 275 -0.89 0.38 -10.70
CA ALA A 275 0.34 -0.42 -10.63
C ALA A 275 0.07 -1.93 -10.68
N TYR A 276 -1.03 -2.39 -10.06
CA TYR A 276 -1.40 -3.80 -10.11
C TYR A 276 -1.76 -4.21 -11.54
N ARG A 277 -2.63 -3.45 -12.21
CA ARG A 277 -2.99 -3.75 -13.61
C ARG A 277 -1.89 -3.43 -14.62
N PHE A 278 -0.90 -2.63 -14.24
CA PHE A 278 0.30 -2.47 -15.05
C PHE A 278 1.07 -3.78 -15.16
N LEU A 279 1.19 -4.53 -14.06
CA LEU A 279 1.95 -5.79 -13.97
C LEU A 279 1.08 -7.04 -14.28
N HIS A 280 -0.17 -7.06 -13.79
CA HIS A 280 -1.07 -8.22 -13.84
C HIS A 280 -2.25 -7.95 -14.78
N LYS A 281 -2.08 -8.27 -16.06
CA LYS A 281 -3.07 -8.04 -17.12
C LYS A 281 -4.27 -8.97 -17.06
N GLU A 282 -4.06 -10.17 -16.52
CA GLU A 282 -5.07 -11.22 -16.47
C GLU A 282 -5.82 -11.25 -15.13
N LYS A 283 -6.93 -12.00 -15.11
CA LYS A 283 -7.75 -12.17 -13.91
C LYS A 283 -7.13 -13.25 -13.04
N ASP A 284 -6.72 -12.87 -11.84
CA ASP A 284 -6.30 -13.83 -10.82
C ASP A 284 -7.45 -14.08 -9.83
N MET A 285 -8.00 -15.29 -9.84
CA MET A 285 -9.08 -15.66 -8.93
C MET A 285 -8.61 -16.05 -7.52
N ASP A 286 -7.32 -16.34 -7.35
CA ASP A 286 -6.74 -16.64 -6.05
C ASP A 286 -6.34 -15.35 -5.34
N CYS A 287 -5.50 -14.53 -5.98
CA CYS A 287 -4.83 -13.37 -5.38
C CYS A 287 -5.21 -12.02 -6.01
N GLY A 288 -6.19 -11.94 -6.91
CA GLY A 288 -6.49 -10.70 -7.66
C GLY A 288 -7.41 -9.68 -6.98
N PHE A 289 -7.78 -9.89 -5.71
CA PHE A 289 -8.79 -9.08 -5.02
C PHE A 289 -8.30 -8.63 -3.64
N SER A 290 -8.74 -7.44 -3.23
CA SER A 290 -8.31 -6.83 -1.96
C SER A 290 -9.38 -6.86 -0.89
N TRP A 291 -10.66 -6.98 -1.26
CA TRP A 291 -11.80 -7.00 -0.35
C TRP A 291 -12.70 -8.22 -0.58
N SER A 292 -13.27 -8.75 0.49
CA SER A 292 -14.33 -9.76 0.42
C SER A 292 -15.52 -9.36 1.28
N GLY A 293 -16.72 -9.51 0.73
CA GLY A 293 -17.94 -9.44 1.53
C GLY A 293 -18.01 -10.54 2.58
N ASN A 294 -18.97 -10.43 3.49
CA ASN A 294 -19.22 -11.43 4.53
C ASN A 294 -19.22 -12.84 3.91
N PRO A 295 -18.40 -13.78 4.44
CA PRO A 295 -18.23 -15.10 3.84
C PRO A 295 -19.49 -15.98 3.89
N ILE A 296 -20.59 -15.48 4.49
CA ILE A 296 -21.86 -16.17 4.62
C ILE A 296 -22.92 -15.57 3.66
N GLY A 297 -23.80 -16.42 3.15
CA GLY A 297 -24.95 -16.02 2.34
C GLY A 297 -24.55 -15.58 0.93
N LYS A 298 -25.25 -14.58 0.39
CA LYS A 298 -25.10 -14.16 -1.02
C LYS A 298 -23.70 -13.62 -1.39
N TYR A 299 -22.90 -13.25 -0.40
CA TYR A 299 -21.54 -12.72 -0.60
C TYR A 299 -20.44 -13.77 -0.48
N ARG A 300 -20.78 -15.05 -0.20
CA ARG A 300 -19.78 -16.12 -0.17
C ARG A 300 -19.02 -16.22 -1.50
N GLY A 301 -17.69 -16.10 -1.43
CA GLY A 301 -16.80 -16.11 -2.60
C GLY A 301 -16.89 -14.84 -3.49
N LYS A 302 -17.64 -13.81 -3.07
CA LYS A 302 -17.75 -12.54 -3.80
C LYS A 302 -16.68 -11.57 -3.29
N ARG A 303 -15.71 -11.30 -4.14
CA ARG A 303 -14.58 -10.40 -3.89
C ARG A 303 -14.51 -9.25 -4.90
N MET A 304 -13.92 -8.16 -4.45
CA MET A 304 -13.67 -6.93 -5.21
C MET A 304 -12.22 -6.46 -4.99
N ARG A 305 -11.62 -5.82 -5.99
CA ARG A 305 -10.34 -5.11 -5.86
C ARG A 305 -10.64 -3.63 -5.72
N ILE A 306 -10.51 -3.11 -4.51
CA ILE A 306 -10.84 -1.71 -4.17
C ILE A 306 -9.68 -0.96 -3.49
N ASP A 307 -8.58 -1.65 -3.22
CA ASP A 307 -7.36 -1.10 -2.64
C ASP A 307 -6.27 -1.03 -3.72
N TYR A 308 -5.59 0.12 -3.81
CA TYR A 308 -4.71 0.42 -4.95
C TYR A 308 -3.36 0.98 -4.53
N PHE A 309 -2.40 0.82 -5.44
CA PHE A 309 -1.37 1.80 -5.72
C PHE A 309 -1.58 2.35 -7.13
N VAL A 310 -1.94 3.62 -7.22
CA VAL A 310 -2.05 4.40 -8.45
C VAL A 310 -0.84 5.31 -8.54
N VAL A 311 -0.10 5.27 -9.63
CA VAL A 311 1.20 5.94 -9.74
C VAL A 311 1.27 6.82 -10.98
N SER A 312 1.95 7.96 -10.91
CA SER A 312 2.23 8.77 -12.10
C SER A 312 2.96 7.96 -13.16
N GLU A 313 2.62 8.18 -14.43
CA GLU A 313 3.28 7.56 -15.58
C GLU A 313 4.81 7.71 -15.56
N GLU A 314 5.32 8.81 -14.99
CA GLU A 314 6.76 9.09 -14.82
C GLU A 314 7.49 8.03 -13.98
N LEU A 315 6.78 7.30 -13.12
CA LEU A 315 7.34 6.22 -12.31
C LEU A 315 7.16 4.84 -12.95
N LYS A 316 6.58 4.74 -14.15
CA LYS A 316 6.23 3.47 -14.81
C LYS A 316 7.40 2.49 -14.88
N ASP A 317 8.56 2.94 -15.35
CA ASP A 317 9.74 2.09 -15.55
C ASP A 317 10.40 1.70 -14.22
N ARG A 318 9.94 2.27 -13.10
CA ARG A 318 10.38 1.93 -11.75
C ARG A 318 9.44 0.97 -11.04
N ILE A 319 8.25 0.69 -11.56
CA ILE A 319 7.33 -0.25 -10.94
C ILE A 319 7.96 -1.66 -10.98
N ALA A 320 8.36 -2.18 -9.82
CA ALA A 320 9.03 -3.46 -9.70
C ALA A 320 8.05 -4.58 -9.30
N ALA A 321 7.15 -4.32 -8.35
CA ALA A 321 6.12 -5.26 -7.92
C ALA A 321 4.89 -4.53 -7.38
N CYS A 322 3.71 -5.15 -7.50
CA CYS A 322 2.48 -4.69 -6.87
C CYS A 322 1.59 -5.90 -6.59
N GLU A 323 1.53 -6.36 -5.34
CA GLU A 323 0.89 -7.63 -4.99
C GLU A 323 -0.22 -7.43 -3.96
N MET A 324 -1.36 -8.07 -4.19
CA MET A 324 -2.35 -8.31 -3.14
C MET A 324 -1.82 -9.41 -2.22
N ARG A 325 -1.92 -9.22 -0.92
CA ARG A 325 -1.38 -10.17 0.07
C ARG A 325 -2.42 -11.14 0.63
N GLY A 326 -3.64 -11.05 0.14
CA GLY A 326 -4.74 -11.95 0.46
C GLY A 326 -4.94 -13.01 -0.61
N ARG A 327 -5.39 -14.21 -0.20
CA ARG A 327 -5.66 -15.32 -1.11
C ARG A 327 -6.85 -16.17 -0.68
N GLY A 328 -7.41 -16.91 -1.63
CA GLY A 328 -8.42 -17.92 -1.37
C GLY A 328 -9.76 -17.39 -0.83
N ILE A 329 -10.77 -18.27 -0.78
CA ILE A 329 -12.11 -17.93 -0.24
C ILE A 329 -12.07 -17.80 1.28
N GLU A 330 -11.09 -18.44 1.92
CA GLU A 330 -10.89 -18.47 3.37
C GLU A 330 -10.20 -17.21 3.91
N LEU A 331 -9.93 -16.21 3.05
CA LEU A 331 -9.36 -14.91 3.44
C LEU A 331 -8.02 -15.04 4.17
N GLU A 332 -7.16 -15.96 3.71
CA GLU A 332 -5.77 -16.05 4.17
C GLU A 332 -5.03 -14.74 3.82
N GLY A 333 -4.26 -14.19 4.77
CA GLY A 333 -3.52 -12.94 4.56
C GLY A 333 -4.36 -11.66 4.71
N PHE A 334 -5.59 -11.75 5.20
CA PHE A 334 -6.43 -10.58 5.51
C PHE A 334 -6.24 -10.04 6.93
N TYR A 335 -5.54 -10.78 7.79
CA TYR A 335 -5.24 -10.40 9.19
C TYR A 335 -6.49 -9.98 9.98
N GLY A 336 -7.59 -10.69 9.72
CA GLY A 336 -8.91 -10.50 10.33
C GLY A 336 -9.72 -9.31 9.81
N SER A 337 -9.15 -8.46 8.95
CA SER A 337 -9.93 -7.45 8.21
C SER A 337 -10.72 -8.15 7.09
N ASP A 338 -11.71 -7.47 6.53
CA ASP A 338 -12.35 -7.84 5.26
C ASP A 338 -11.55 -7.34 4.05
N HIS A 339 -10.47 -6.58 4.29
CA HIS A 339 -9.46 -6.24 3.30
C HIS A 339 -8.10 -6.90 3.59
N CYS A 340 -7.39 -7.33 2.55
CA CYS A 340 -6.00 -7.73 2.67
C CYS A 340 -5.05 -6.55 2.39
N PRO A 341 -3.83 -6.54 2.94
CA PRO A 341 -2.82 -5.56 2.56
C PRO A 341 -2.46 -5.66 1.07
N VAL A 342 -2.16 -4.52 0.47
CA VAL A 342 -1.55 -4.43 -0.87
C VAL A 342 -0.13 -3.92 -0.68
N SER A 343 0.82 -4.56 -1.33
CA SER A 343 2.22 -4.15 -1.33
C SER A 343 2.65 -3.60 -2.67
N PHE A 344 3.58 -2.67 -2.67
CA PHE A 344 4.12 -2.04 -3.85
C PHE A 344 5.61 -1.78 -3.69
N GLU A 345 6.39 -2.06 -4.73
CA GLU A 345 7.84 -1.89 -4.72
C GLU A 345 8.29 -1.10 -5.95
N LEU A 346 9.15 -0.12 -5.70
CA LEU A 346 9.87 0.62 -6.74
C LEU A 346 11.30 0.11 -6.85
N SER A 347 11.83 0.05 -8.07
CA SER A 347 13.26 -0.08 -8.28
C SER A 347 14.00 1.21 -7.84
N PRO A 348 15.25 1.09 -7.36
CA PRO A 348 16.10 2.25 -7.10
C PRO A 348 16.26 3.11 -8.35
N HIS A 349 16.50 4.41 -8.18
CA HIS A 349 16.88 5.24 -9.31
C HIS A 349 18.15 4.70 -9.97
N ALA A 350 18.15 4.56 -11.30
CA ALA A 350 19.38 4.41 -12.04
C ALA A 350 20.26 5.63 -11.75
N THR A 351 21.42 5.42 -11.13
CA THR A 351 22.41 6.48 -11.01
C THR A 351 23.04 6.70 -12.38
N PRO A 352 23.24 7.94 -12.85
CA PRO A 352 23.89 8.20 -14.14
C PRO A 352 25.38 7.79 -14.20
N ASP A 353 25.95 7.25 -13.13
CA ASP A 353 27.36 6.87 -13.06
C ASP A 353 27.54 5.35 -13.15
N SER A 354 27.35 4.83 -14.36
CA SER A 354 28.14 3.70 -14.86
C SER A 354 28.18 3.73 -16.38
N ASN A 355 28.66 4.86 -16.92
CA ASN A 355 29.31 4.85 -18.23
C ASN A 355 30.68 4.15 -18.08
N GLN A 356 30.66 2.83 -17.91
CA GLN A 356 31.69 1.96 -18.46
C GLN A 356 31.04 1.26 -19.65
N GLY A 357 31.56 1.57 -20.84
CA GLY A 357 30.98 1.19 -22.11
C GLY A 357 30.63 -0.30 -22.18
N CYS A 358 29.37 -0.58 -22.48
CA CYS A 358 28.98 -1.86 -23.05
C CYS A 358 28.77 -1.66 -24.54
N GLU A 359 29.79 -2.02 -25.31
CA GLU A 359 29.62 -2.37 -26.72
C GLU A 359 28.52 -3.42 -26.83
N ALA A 360 27.65 -3.24 -27.83
CA ALA A 360 26.63 -4.18 -28.20
C ALA A 360 27.27 -5.52 -28.60
N SER A 361 27.27 -6.49 -27.68
CA SER A 361 27.47 -7.90 -28.03
C SER A 361 26.11 -8.55 -28.21
N LYS A 362 25.91 -9.05 -29.44
CA LYS A 362 24.76 -9.83 -29.86
C LYS A 362 24.53 -11.01 -28.90
N GLY A 363 23.26 -11.26 -28.59
CA GLY A 363 22.80 -12.29 -27.68
C GLY A 363 23.49 -13.63 -27.88
N SER A 364 24.18 -14.06 -26.82
CA SER A 364 24.60 -15.43 -26.61
C SER A 364 23.76 -15.94 -25.45
N ALA A 365 22.97 -16.99 -25.68
CA ALA A 365 22.16 -17.63 -24.67
C ALA A 365 23.05 -18.11 -23.51
N ILE A 366 22.84 -17.54 -22.31
CA ILE A 366 23.49 -18.02 -21.09
C ILE A 366 22.74 -19.28 -20.66
N ILE A 367 23.31 -20.42 -21.03
CA ILE A 367 23.02 -21.71 -20.40
C ILE A 367 23.59 -21.63 -18.98
N ILE A 368 22.73 -21.52 -17.98
CA ILE A 368 23.13 -21.71 -16.58
C ILE A 368 23.26 -23.22 -16.35
N THR A 369 24.45 -23.77 -16.54
CA THR A 369 24.82 -25.07 -15.96
C THR A 369 25.12 -24.86 -14.49
N SER A 370 24.15 -25.10 -13.61
CA SER A 370 24.41 -25.26 -12.18
C SER A 370 24.76 -26.72 -11.91
N THR A 371 26.05 -26.98 -11.73
CA THR A 371 26.58 -28.18 -11.10
C THR A 371 26.80 -27.91 -9.61
N ALA A 372 25.79 -28.15 -8.79
CA ALA A 372 25.94 -28.45 -7.36
C ALA A 372 24.66 -29.17 -6.84
N PRO A 373 24.78 -30.14 -5.94
CA PRO A 373 23.76 -31.14 -5.69
C PRO A 373 22.67 -30.61 -4.74
N CYS A 374 21.44 -30.50 -5.23
CA CYS A 374 20.29 -30.39 -4.35
C CYS A 374 20.08 -31.73 -3.64
N HIS A 375 20.50 -31.82 -2.38
CA HIS A 375 19.91 -32.74 -1.41
C HIS A 375 18.43 -32.37 -1.26
N LEU A 376 17.58 -32.98 -2.10
CA LEU A 376 16.16 -33.10 -1.82
C LEU A 376 16.00 -34.24 -0.81
N ASP A 377 15.84 -33.84 0.44
CA ASP A 377 15.40 -34.73 1.50
C ASP A 377 14.04 -35.32 1.12
N CYS A 378 13.99 -36.65 1.06
CA CYS A 378 12.94 -37.43 0.45
C CYS A 378 11.86 -37.74 1.51
N GLY A 379 10.89 -36.84 1.67
CA GLY A 379 9.87 -36.95 2.72
C GLY A 379 8.40 -36.94 2.28
N GLN A 380 8.07 -36.98 0.98
CA GLN A 380 6.66 -37.04 0.55
C GLN A 380 6.24 -38.46 0.10
N PRO A 381 5.19 -39.07 0.70
CA PRO A 381 4.68 -40.37 0.30
C PRO A 381 3.83 -40.23 -0.97
N GLY A 382 4.14 -41.01 -2.02
CA GLY A 382 3.27 -41.07 -3.21
C GLY A 382 3.88 -41.58 -4.52
N PHE A 383 5.21 -41.62 -4.65
CA PHE A 383 5.88 -42.07 -5.88
C PHE A 383 6.82 -43.25 -5.62
N THR A 384 6.63 -44.32 -6.36
CA THR A 384 7.53 -45.49 -6.40
C THR A 384 8.89 -45.13 -6.99
N LEU A 385 9.91 -45.93 -6.70
CA LEU A 385 11.28 -45.73 -7.23
C LEU A 385 11.32 -45.71 -8.77
N VAL A 386 10.44 -46.48 -9.42
CA VAL A 386 10.31 -46.54 -10.88
C VAL A 386 9.74 -45.24 -11.43
N GLU A 387 8.72 -44.68 -10.78
CA GLU A 387 8.10 -43.41 -11.18
C GLU A 387 9.08 -42.23 -11.06
N ARG A 388 9.92 -42.23 -10.02
CA ARG A 388 10.98 -41.21 -9.86
C ARG A 388 12.03 -41.27 -10.96
N LYS A 389 12.45 -42.49 -11.36
CA LYS A 389 13.39 -42.68 -12.48
C LYS A 389 12.80 -42.21 -13.81
N ARG A 390 11.52 -42.50 -14.07
CA ARG A 390 10.82 -42.06 -15.28
C ARG A 390 10.67 -40.55 -15.35
N PHE A 391 10.29 -39.91 -14.25
CA PHE A 391 10.22 -38.45 -14.16
C PHE A 391 11.60 -37.79 -14.39
N GLY A 392 12.65 -38.33 -13.76
CA GLY A 392 14.02 -37.85 -13.97
C GLY A 392 14.51 -37.99 -15.42
N ALA A 393 14.11 -39.04 -16.13
CA ALA A 393 14.42 -39.20 -17.56
C ALA A 393 13.74 -38.15 -18.43
N LEU A 394 12.44 -37.86 -18.19
CA LEU A 394 11.70 -36.84 -18.93
C LEU A 394 12.32 -35.44 -18.78
N LEU A 395 12.80 -35.10 -17.58
CA LEU A 395 13.51 -33.84 -17.35
C LEU A 395 14.85 -33.78 -18.09
N LYS A 396 15.62 -34.87 -18.09
CA LYS A 396 16.91 -34.93 -18.83
C LYS A 396 16.74 -34.84 -20.33
N GLU A 397 15.61 -35.31 -20.87
CA GLU A 397 15.25 -35.24 -22.28
C GLU A 397 14.59 -33.90 -22.67
N GLY A 398 14.43 -32.96 -21.74
CA GLY A 398 13.80 -31.65 -22.02
C GLY A 398 12.28 -31.72 -22.25
N ARG A 399 11.64 -32.84 -21.92
CA ARG A 399 10.21 -33.10 -22.15
C ARG A 399 9.36 -32.57 -21.00
N LEU A 400 9.42 -31.24 -20.79
CA LEU A 400 8.82 -30.57 -19.63
C LEU A 400 7.30 -30.75 -19.54
N LEU A 401 6.59 -30.78 -20.67
CA LEU A 401 5.13 -30.97 -20.69
C LEU A 401 4.72 -32.39 -20.27
N ASP A 402 5.51 -33.40 -20.64
CA ASP A 402 5.26 -34.79 -20.25
C ASP A 402 5.60 -35.02 -18.77
N ALA A 403 6.65 -34.36 -18.27
CA ALA A 403 6.99 -34.34 -16.85
C ALA A 403 5.86 -33.67 -16.02
N TYR A 404 5.29 -32.59 -16.53
CA TYR A 404 4.13 -31.91 -15.93
C TYR A 404 2.90 -32.83 -15.87
N ARG A 405 2.53 -33.46 -17.00
CA ARG A 405 1.42 -34.44 -17.05
C ARG A 405 1.63 -35.64 -16.12
N PHE A 406 2.88 -36.10 -16.00
CA PHE A 406 3.24 -37.21 -15.11
C PHE A 406 3.01 -36.87 -13.63
N LEU A 407 3.32 -35.63 -13.21
CA LEU A 407 3.07 -35.17 -11.84
C LEU A 407 1.58 -34.99 -11.53
N HIS A 408 0.79 -34.64 -12.55
CA HIS A 408 -0.60 -34.22 -12.36
C HIS A 408 -1.65 -35.29 -12.62
N LYS A 409 -1.28 -36.56 -12.88
CA LYS A 409 -2.18 -37.74 -13.08
C LYS A 409 -3.56 -37.31 -13.63
N GLU A 410 -3.58 -36.85 -14.87
CA GLU A 410 -4.79 -36.26 -15.48
C GLU A 410 -6.00 -37.20 -15.38
N LYS A 411 -7.04 -36.71 -14.67
CA LYS A 411 -8.43 -37.04 -15.00
C LYS A 411 -8.82 -36.16 -16.19
N ASP A 412 -9.05 -36.82 -17.32
CA ASP A 412 -9.75 -36.39 -18.53
C ASP A 412 -10.05 -34.89 -18.71
N MET A 413 -9.30 -34.24 -19.61
CA MET A 413 -9.76 -33.02 -20.28
C MET A 413 -9.84 -33.30 -21.78
N VAL A 414 -11.08 -33.41 -22.28
CA VAL A 414 -11.41 -33.49 -23.70
C VAL A 414 -11.08 -32.13 -24.34
N VAL A 415 -10.11 -32.11 -25.25
CA VAL A 415 -9.83 -30.95 -26.10
C VAL A 415 -10.55 -31.13 -27.43
N ALA A 416 -11.51 -30.25 -27.68
CA ALA A 416 -12.23 -30.16 -28.95
C ALA A 416 -11.25 -29.76 -30.08
N SER A 417 -11.20 -30.59 -31.12
CA SER A 417 -10.51 -30.36 -32.37
C SER A 417 -11.17 -29.22 -33.15
N HIS A 418 -10.46 -28.12 -33.39
CA HIS A 418 -10.66 -27.29 -34.59
C HIS A 418 -9.28 -26.98 -35.19
N GLY A 419 -9.09 -27.48 -36.41
CA GLY A 419 -7.85 -27.40 -37.15
C GLY A 419 -7.54 -26.01 -37.67
N LEU A 420 -6.26 -25.76 -37.86
CA LEU A 420 -5.70 -24.77 -38.76
C LEU A 420 -4.32 -25.28 -39.19
N GLU A 421 -4.27 -25.77 -40.42
CA GLU A 421 -3.05 -26.12 -41.15
C GLU A 421 -2.21 -24.86 -41.38
N ILE A 422 -0.88 -24.99 -41.24
CA ILE A 422 0.10 -24.03 -41.78
C ILE A 422 1.14 -24.87 -42.55
N PRO A 423 1.53 -24.46 -43.77
CA PRO A 423 2.09 -25.36 -44.76
C PRO A 423 3.59 -25.64 -44.58
N LEU A 424 3.99 -26.83 -45.01
CA LEU A 424 5.36 -27.27 -45.22
C LEU A 424 6.07 -26.35 -46.22
N ILE A 425 7.22 -25.81 -45.83
CA ILE A 425 8.26 -25.35 -46.76
C ILE A 425 9.40 -26.36 -46.65
N GLY A 426 9.69 -27.00 -47.77
CA GLY A 426 10.71 -28.04 -47.91
C GLY A 426 12.08 -27.52 -48.36
N ASN A 427 13.03 -28.43 -48.19
CA ASN A 427 14.45 -28.50 -48.57
C ASN A 427 15.44 -27.61 -47.81
#